data_AF-A0A929EYP6-F1
#
_entry.id   AF-A0A929EYP6-F1
#
_cell.length_a   1.000
_cell.length_b   1.000
_cell.length_c   1.000
_cell.angle_alpha   90.00
_cell.angle_beta   90.00
_cell.angle_gamma   90.00
#
_symmetry.space_group_name_H-M   'P 1'
#
loop_
_entity.id
_entity.type
_entity.pdbx_description
1 polymer ?
#
loop_
_entity_poly.entity_id
_entity_poly.type
_entity_poly.pdbx_seq_one_letter_code
_entity_poly.pdbx_strand_id
1 'polypeptide(L)'
;MNRREFIIVTAGGIISVVAGSGNMAALAALTAKPGESGRARVALIKTSDRASGIKRAIELLGVNPVEGKDVLLKPNFNTADPFPASTHNDTLTHLILKMKDMGAKTITIGERSGPPHTSDVIREKGVADLSRRLGVKLLNFEELPPEGWVRVR
;
A
#
# COMPACT_ATOMS: atom_id res chain seq x y z
N MET A 1 -13.32 7.56 -11.24
CA MET A 1 -12.57 6.30 -11.17
C MET A 1 -11.91 6.18 -9.80
N ASN A 2 -12.42 5.28 -8.96
CA ASN A 2 -11.79 5.00 -7.67
C ASN A 2 -10.56 4.08 -7.86
N ARG A 3 -9.68 3.95 -6.85
CA ARG A 3 -8.45 3.15 -6.95
C ARG A 3 -8.71 1.67 -7.28
N ARG A 4 -9.85 1.12 -6.86
CA ARG A 4 -10.23 -0.27 -7.16
C ARG A 4 -10.63 -0.41 -8.62
N GLU A 5 -11.39 0.54 -9.15
CA GLU A 5 -11.71 0.63 -10.57
C GLU A 5 -10.45 0.83 -11.42
N PHE A 6 -9.48 1.64 -10.98
CA PHE A 6 -8.20 1.77 -11.69
C PHE A 6 -7.44 0.44 -11.75
N ILE A 7 -7.34 -0.31 -10.64
CA ILE A 7 -6.67 -1.62 -10.64
C ILE A 7 -7.43 -2.64 -11.52
N ILE A 8 -8.75 -2.66 -11.45
CA ILE A 8 -9.60 -3.55 -12.26
C ILE A 8 -9.53 -3.20 -13.75
N VAL A 9 -9.57 -1.90 -14.09
CA VAL A 9 -9.49 -1.41 -15.47
C VAL A 9 -8.08 -1.60 -16.04
N THR A 10 -7.02 -1.51 -15.23
CA THR A 10 -5.65 -1.74 -15.70
C THR A 10 -5.35 -3.24 -15.88
N ALA A 11 -5.91 -4.11 -15.04
CA ALA A 11 -5.85 -5.57 -15.21
C ALA A 11 -6.75 -6.08 -16.34
N GLY A 12 -7.83 -5.37 -16.67
CA GLY A 12 -8.75 -5.69 -17.77
C GLY A 12 -8.53 -4.86 -19.05
N GLY A 13 -7.47 -4.06 -19.10
CA GLY A 13 -7.33 -2.91 -20.01
C GLY A 13 -6.47 -3.13 -21.25
N ILE A 14 -6.40 -4.35 -21.78
CA ILE A 14 -6.07 -4.62 -23.18
C ILE A 14 -6.97 -5.79 -23.65
N ILE A 15 -8.28 -5.57 -23.72
CA ILE A 15 -9.17 -6.44 -24.50
C ILE A 15 -10.00 -5.55 -25.43
N SER A 16 -9.37 -5.31 -26.58
CA SER A 16 -9.95 -5.21 -27.91
C SER A 16 -11.47 -5.04 -28.00
N VAL A 17 -11.87 -3.88 -28.51
CA VAL A 17 -13.12 -3.68 -29.23
C VAL A 17 -13.11 -4.57 -30.48
N VAL A 18 -13.60 -5.82 -30.39
CA VAL A 18 -14.08 -6.58 -31.57
C VAL A 18 -15.21 -7.54 -31.15
N ALA A 19 -16.42 -7.19 -31.61
CA ALA A 19 -17.56 -8.02 -31.98
C ALA A 19 -17.81 -9.38 -31.29
N GLY A 20 -18.96 -9.48 -30.60
CA GLY A 20 -19.61 -10.76 -30.32
C GLY A 20 -20.35 -10.77 -28.99
N SER A 21 -21.66 -10.49 -29.05
CA SER A 21 -22.71 -10.84 -28.08
C SER A 21 -22.25 -11.50 -26.77
N GLY A 22 -22.17 -10.73 -25.67
CA GLY A 22 -21.99 -11.27 -24.33
C GLY A 22 -21.84 -10.20 -23.24
N ASN A 23 -22.85 -10.10 -22.37
CA ASN A 23 -22.92 -9.29 -21.14
C ASN A 23 -22.97 -7.75 -21.27
N MET A 24 -24.18 -7.25 -21.54
CA MET A 24 -24.63 -5.88 -21.25
C MET A 24 -24.33 -5.41 -19.81
N ALA A 25 -24.09 -6.32 -18.86
CA ALA A 25 -23.70 -5.99 -17.48
C ALA A 25 -22.28 -5.40 -17.37
N ALA A 26 -21.34 -5.81 -18.24
CA ALA A 26 -19.99 -5.23 -18.28
C ALA A 26 -20.00 -3.81 -18.88
N LEU A 27 -20.92 -3.56 -19.84
CA LEU A 27 -21.19 -2.23 -20.36
C LEU A 27 -21.93 -1.33 -19.35
N ALA A 28 -22.77 -1.90 -18.48
CA ALA A 28 -23.44 -1.14 -17.41
C ALA A 28 -22.48 -0.74 -16.28
N ALA A 29 -21.42 -1.51 -16.03
CA ALA A 29 -20.34 -1.10 -15.13
C ALA A 29 -19.50 0.04 -15.71
N LEU A 30 -19.45 0.17 -17.04
CA LEU A 30 -18.87 1.33 -17.75
C LEU A 30 -19.76 2.59 -17.67
N THR A 31 -21.04 2.45 -17.30
CA THR A 31 -21.98 3.57 -17.11
C THR A 31 -22.31 3.84 -15.64
N ALA A 32 -21.59 3.22 -14.70
CA ALA A 32 -21.63 3.62 -13.30
C ALA A 32 -21.31 5.11 -13.21
N LYS A 33 -22.31 5.88 -12.78
CA LYS A 33 -22.28 7.35 -12.74
C LYS A 33 -20.94 7.84 -12.20
N PRO A 34 -20.26 8.77 -12.88
CA PRO A 34 -19.08 9.41 -12.32
C PRO A 34 -19.48 9.99 -10.97
N GLY A 35 -18.89 9.51 -9.89
CA GLY A 35 -18.95 10.23 -8.62
C GLY A 35 -18.55 11.68 -8.90
N GLU A 36 -19.45 12.60 -8.54
CA GLU A 36 -19.40 14.06 -8.71
C GLU A 36 -18.01 14.59 -9.07
N SER A 37 -17.82 15.09 -10.29
CA SER A 37 -16.63 15.82 -10.79
C SER A 37 -15.38 15.75 -9.88
N GLY A 38 -14.85 14.53 -9.72
CA GLY A 38 -14.18 14.13 -8.48
C GLY A 38 -12.78 14.71 -8.31
N ARG A 39 -12.66 15.89 -7.71
CA ARG A 39 -11.37 16.41 -7.24
C ARG A 39 -10.75 15.40 -6.25
N ALA A 40 -9.48 15.05 -6.47
CA ALA A 40 -8.74 14.21 -5.53
C ALA A 40 -8.54 14.95 -4.20
N ARG A 41 -8.86 14.28 -3.08
CA ARG A 41 -8.50 14.79 -1.75
C ARG A 41 -7.02 14.55 -1.50
N VAL A 42 -6.27 15.62 -1.29
CA VAL A 42 -4.83 15.60 -0.98
C VAL A 42 -4.62 16.23 0.40
N ALA A 43 -3.92 15.53 1.29
CA ALA A 43 -3.47 16.06 2.57
C ALA A 43 -1.98 16.43 2.47
N LEU A 44 -1.65 17.70 2.69
CA LEU A 44 -0.28 18.20 2.71
C LEU A 44 0.01 18.84 4.05
N ILE A 45 1.08 18.40 4.72
CA ILE A 45 1.54 18.94 6.00
C ILE A 45 2.98 19.38 5.86
N LYS A 46 3.30 20.60 6.33
CA LYS A 46 4.67 21.07 6.55
C LYS A 46 4.96 21.05 8.05
N THR A 47 6.00 20.32 8.45
CA THR A 47 6.42 20.17 9.85
C THR A 47 7.85 19.66 9.93
N SER A 48 8.56 19.94 11.02
CA SER A 48 9.83 19.31 11.38
C SER A 48 9.66 18.04 12.20
N ASP A 49 8.48 17.84 12.80
CA ASP A 49 8.12 16.64 13.54
C ASP A 49 7.39 15.65 12.63
N ARG A 50 8.11 14.59 12.25
CA ARG A 50 7.61 13.53 11.38
C ARG A 50 6.42 12.77 11.99
N ALA A 51 6.43 12.54 13.29
CA ALA A 51 5.40 11.75 13.98
C ALA A 51 4.05 12.47 13.92
N SER A 52 4.01 13.74 14.33
CA SER A 52 2.80 14.55 14.23
C SER A 52 2.39 14.79 12.77
N GLY A 53 3.36 14.93 11.86
CA GLY A 53 3.11 15.08 10.43
C GLY A 53 2.30 13.92 9.84
N ILE A 54 2.72 12.69 10.12
CA ILE A 54 2.04 11.48 9.64
C ILE A 54 0.64 11.36 10.22
N LYS A 55 0.50 11.54 11.54
CA LYS A 55 -0.81 11.50 12.22
C LYS A 55 -1.79 12.50 11.58
N ARG A 56 -1.37 13.76 11.45
CA ARG A 56 -2.20 14.84 10.89
C ARG A 56 -2.54 14.60 9.43
N ALA A 57 -1.59 14.11 8.63
CA ALA A 57 -1.83 13.82 7.22
C ALA A 57 -2.93 12.75 7.05
N ILE A 58 -2.92 11.70 7.87
CA ILE A 58 -3.94 10.65 7.85
C ILE A 58 -5.30 11.19 8.32
N GLU A 59 -5.31 11.96 9.41
CA GLU A 59 -6.54 12.56 9.96
C GLU A 59 -7.23 13.50 8.96
N LEU A 60 -6.47 14.29 8.21
CA LEU A 60 -7.01 15.16 7.16
C LEU A 60 -7.68 14.39 6.00
N LEU A 61 -7.29 13.15 5.74
CA LEU A 61 -7.97 12.33 4.74
C LEU A 61 -9.40 11.99 5.19
N GLY A 62 -9.64 11.85 6.50
CA GLY A 62 -10.96 11.61 7.07
C GLY A 62 -11.55 10.25 6.71
N VAL A 63 -10.69 9.23 6.55
CA VAL A 63 -11.09 7.85 6.18
C VAL A 63 -10.42 6.83 7.08
N ASN A 64 -11.09 5.71 7.34
CA ASN A 64 -10.52 4.56 8.04
C ASN A 64 -10.64 3.28 7.21
N PRO A 65 -9.69 2.98 6.32
CA PRO A 65 -9.76 1.81 5.45
C PRO A 65 -9.28 0.52 6.14
N VAL A 66 -8.77 0.58 7.37
CA VAL A 66 -8.07 -0.53 8.03
C VAL A 66 -8.86 -1.21 9.14
N GLU A 67 -9.96 -0.63 9.60
CA GLU A 67 -10.75 -1.15 10.73
C GLU A 67 -11.18 -2.61 10.53
N GLY A 68 -10.77 -3.47 11.47
CA GLY A 68 -11.05 -4.91 11.46
C GLY A 68 -10.36 -5.67 10.33
N LYS A 69 -9.43 -5.07 9.58
CA LYS A 69 -8.76 -5.69 8.42
C LYS A 69 -7.39 -6.26 8.75
N ASP A 70 -7.03 -7.30 8.02
CA ASP A 70 -5.65 -7.78 7.91
C ASP A 70 -4.93 -6.91 6.86
N VAL A 71 -3.96 -6.11 7.29
CA VAL A 71 -3.32 -5.07 6.48
C VAL A 71 -1.94 -5.51 6.03
N LEU A 72 -1.67 -5.40 4.73
CA LEU A 72 -0.31 -5.44 4.17
C LEU A 72 0.21 -4.01 4.03
N LEU A 73 1.29 -3.69 4.75
CA LEU A 73 2.01 -2.43 4.64
C LEU A 73 3.27 -2.63 3.79
N LYS A 74 3.31 -1.96 2.64
CA LYS A 74 4.42 -1.97 1.69
C LYS A 74 5.24 -0.68 1.84
N PRO A 75 6.35 -0.66 2.61
CA PRO A 75 7.28 0.45 2.55
C PRO A 75 7.95 0.50 1.17
N ASN A 76 8.69 1.56 0.91
CA ASN A 76 9.60 1.63 -0.25
C ASN A 76 11.03 1.55 0.25
N PHE A 77 11.65 0.36 0.22
CA PHE A 77 13.03 0.11 0.60
C PHE A 77 13.83 -0.30 -0.65
N ASN A 78 14.21 0.65 -1.50
CA ASN A 78 15.05 0.35 -2.65
C ASN A 78 16.44 -0.14 -2.19
N THR A 79 17.03 0.58 -1.24
CA THR A 79 18.32 0.28 -0.59
C THR A 79 18.23 0.54 0.92
N ALA A 80 19.30 0.30 1.67
CA ALA A 80 19.37 0.67 3.08
C ALA A 80 19.60 2.17 3.33
N ASP A 81 19.91 2.93 2.29
CA ASP A 81 20.22 4.36 2.37
C ASP A 81 19.14 5.16 3.14
N PRO A 82 19.53 6.25 3.82
CA PRO A 82 18.58 7.08 4.53
C PRO A 82 17.60 7.78 3.57
N PHE A 83 16.53 8.34 4.14
CA PHE A 83 15.61 9.20 3.40
C PHE A 83 16.39 10.33 2.66
N PRO A 84 16.05 10.68 1.41
CA PRO A 84 14.84 10.29 0.67
C PRO A 84 14.93 9.02 -0.19
N ALA A 85 16.07 8.32 -0.23
CA ALA A 85 16.25 7.14 -1.09
C ALA A 85 15.33 5.97 -0.70
N SER A 86 15.09 5.81 0.60
CA SER A 86 14.19 4.79 1.16
C SER A 86 13.29 5.37 2.25
N THR A 87 12.21 4.65 2.54
CA THR A 87 11.29 4.96 3.64
C THR A 87 12.07 5.03 4.96
N HIS A 88 11.88 6.12 5.70
CA HIS A 88 12.47 6.30 7.02
C HIS A 88 11.80 5.37 8.05
N ASN A 89 12.56 4.82 8.99
CA ASN A 89 12.04 3.90 10.01
C ASN A 89 10.99 4.55 10.92
N ASP A 90 11.17 5.81 11.28
CA ASP A 90 10.13 6.57 12.00
C ASP A 90 8.83 6.69 11.19
N THR A 91 8.92 6.88 9.86
CA THR A 91 7.72 6.91 9.02
C THR A 91 6.99 5.57 9.10
N LEU A 92 7.72 4.47 8.92
CA LEU A 92 7.17 3.12 9.04
C LEU A 92 6.55 2.89 10.44
N THR A 93 7.27 3.26 11.49
CA THR A 93 6.84 3.11 12.89
C THR A 93 5.53 3.84 13.14
N HIS A 94 5.45 5.13 12.81
CA HIS A 94 4.26 5.93 13.09
C HIS A 94 3.07 5.57 12.19
N LEU A 95 3.30 5.06 10.97
CA LEU A 95 2.24 4.48 10.16
C LEU A 95 1.66 3.22 10.80
N ILE A 96 2.51 2.30 11.28
CA ILE A 96 2.07 1.08 11.97
C ILE A 96 1.27 1.42 13.22
N LEU A 97 1.79 2.33 14.06
CA LEU A 97 1.10 2.77 15.27
C LEU A 97 -0.26 3.41 14.95
N LYS A 98 -0.33 4.26 13.92
CA LYS A 98 -1.60 4.88 13.53
C LYS A 98 -2.60 3.86 12.97
N MET A 99 -2.16 2.87 12.19
CA MET A 99 -3.07 1.82 11.70
C MET A 99 -3.59 0.93 12.84
N LYS A 100 -2.79 0.67 13.87
CA LYS A 100 -3.25 -0.02 15.08
C LYS A 100 -4.29 0.80 15.84
N ASP A 101 -4.03 2.08 16.05
CA ASP A 101 -4.97 3.04 16.64
C ASP A 101 -6.30 3.11 15.86
N MET A 102 -6.23 2.99 14.54
CA MET A 102 -7.39 2.93 13.64
C MET A 102 -8.10 1.55 13.61
N GLY A 103 -7.67 0.59 14.42
CA GLY A 103 -8.36 -0.70 14.57
C GLY A 103 -7.96 -1.76 13.55
N ALA A 104 -6.77 -1.70 12.96
CA ALA A 104 -6.25 -2.81 12.13
C ALA A 104 -6.19 -4.12 12.94
N LYS A 105 -6.75 -5.20 12.39
CA LYS A 105 -6.78 -6.52 13.05
C LYS A 105 -5.39 -7.15 13.07
N THR A 106 -4.70 -7.17 11.93
CA THR A 106 -3.30 -7.56 11.84
C THR A 106 -2.56 -6.65 10.87
N ILE A 107 -1.24 -6.54 11.03
CA ILE A 107 -0.37 -5.80 10.12
C ILE A 107 0.79 -6.71 9.74
N THR A 108 1.05 -6.79 8.44
CA THR A 108 2.23 -7.44 7.86
C THR A 108 3.02 -6.40 7.07
N ILE A 109 4.28 -6.18 7.43
CA ILE A 109 5.22 -5.46 6.58
C ILE A 109 5.63 -6.41 5.48
N GLY A 110 5.34 -6.09 4.23
CA GLY A 110 5.79 -6.88 3.09
C GLY A 110 6.72 -6.06 2.22
N GLU A 111 7.91 -6.57 1.89
CA GLU A 111 8.84 -5.80 1.06
C GLU A 111 9.72 -6.63 0.12
N ARG A 112 10.17 -5.96 -0.96
CA ARG A 112 11.27 -6.38 -1.83
C ARG A 112 12.12 -5.16 -2.19
N SER A 113 13.42 -5.29 -2.05
CA SER A 113 14.42 -4.26 -2.32
C SER A 113 15.16 -4.50 -3.63
N GLY A 114 15.81 -3.47 -4.17
CA GLY A 114 16.75 -3.62 -5.27
C GLY A 114 17.47 -2.31 -5.60
N PRO A 115 18.76 -2.35 -5.99
CA PRO A 115 19.54 -3.54 -6.38
C PRO A 115 20.01 -4.53 -5.27
N PRO A 116 20.14 -4.19 -3.97
CA PRO A 116 20.59 -5.14 -2.95
C PRO A 116 19.56 -6.24 -2.66
N HIS A 117 20.01 -7.32 -2.02
CA HIS A 117 19.11 -8.33 -1.48
C HIS A 117 18.21 -7.74 -0.39
N THR A 118 16.94 -8.13 -0.41
CA THR A 118 15.95 -7.60 0.53
C THR A 118 16.29 -7.94 1.98
N SER A 119 16.89 -9.11 2.23
CA SER A 119 17.33 -9.55 3.56
C SER A 119 18.41 -8.63 4.15
N ASP A 120 19.37 -8.18 3.33
CA ASP A 120 20.41 -7.23 3.74
C ASP A 120 19.81 -5.87 4.12
N VAL A 121 18.89 -5.36 3.29
CA VAL A 121 18.20 -4.10 3.55
C VAL A 121 17.35 -4.17 4.82
N ILE A 122 16.61 -5.26 5.04
CA ILE A 122 15.84 -5.49 6.26
C ILE A 122 16.76 -5.48 7.49
N ARG A 123 17.93 -6.12 7.42
CA ARG A 123 18.93 -6.18 8.50
C ARG A 123 19.51 -4.80 8.79
N GLU A 124 20.04 -4.13 7.77
CA GLU A 124 20.72 -2.83 7.91
C GLU A 124 19.79 -1.74 8.41
N LYS A 125 18.53 -1.78 7.98
CA LYS A 125 17.50 -0.87 8.48
C LYS A 125 16.93 -1.29 9.84
N GLY A 126 17.30 -2.44 10.40
CA GLY A 126 16.77 -2.93 11.69
C GLY A 126 15.25 -3.21 11.66
N VAL A 127 14.70 -3.54 10.49
CA VAL A 127 13.25 -3.71 10.29
C VAL A 127 12.73 -4.97 10.98
N ALA A 128 13.56 -6.02 11.06
CA ALA A 128 13.23 -7.23 11.80
C ALA A 128 12.97 -6.90 13.29
N ASP A 129 13.85 -6.15 13.93
CA ASP A 129 13.75 -5.78 15.33
C ASP A 129 12.55 -4.84 15.57
N LEU A 130 12.36 -3.87 14.67
CA LEU A 130 11.20 -2.99 14.66
C LEU A 130 9.89 -3.78 14.57
N SER A 131 9.82 -4.78 13.69
CA SER A 131 8.61 -5.60 13.50
C SER A 131 8.26 -6.39 14.77
N ARG A 132 9.26 -6.98 15.44
CA ARG A 132 9.08 -7.69 16.71
C ARG A 132 8.63 -6.74 17.82
N ARG A 133 9.30 -5.59 17.97
CA ARG A 133 8.95 -4.57 18.97
C ARG A 133 7.53 -4.04 18.79
N LEU A 134 7.08 -3.89 17.55
CA LEU A 134 5.72 -3.44 17.25
C LEU A 134 4.72 -4.59 17.15
N GLY A 135 5.11 -5.86 17.34
CA GLY A 135 4.20 -6.99 17.25
C GLY A 135 3.47 -7.08 15.90
N VAL A 136 4.19 -6.87 14.79
CA VAL A 136 3.67 -7.01 13.42
C VAL A 136 4.45 -8.08 12.67
N LYS A 137 3.85 -8.66 11.64
CA LYS A 137 4.52 -9.67 10.79
C LYS A 137 5.48 -8.98 9.83
N LEU A 138 6.49 -9.70 9.37
CA LEU A 138 7.42 -9.28 8.33
C LEU A 138 7.48 -10.36 7.26
N LEU A 139 7.37 -9.95 6.00
CA LEU A 139 7.40 -10.81 4.83
C LEU A 139 8.38 -10.24 3.81
N ASN A 140 9.44 -10.99 3.53
CA ASN A 140 10.32 -10.72 2.41
C ASN A 140 9.71 -11.35 1.15
N PHE A 141 9.30 -10.54 0.16
CA PHE A 141 8.73 -11.10 -1.07
C PHE A 141 9.76 -11.82 -1.93
N GLU A 142 11.06 -11.50 -1.81
CA GLU A 142 12.13 -12.21 -2.53
C GLU A 142 12.24 -13.68 -2.09
N GLU A 143 11.79 -13.99 -0.87
CA GLU A 143 11.80 -15.34 -0.30
C GLU A 143 10.46 -16.08 -0.48
N LEU A 144 9.46 -15.47 -1.14
CA LEU A 144 8.21 -16.15 -1.41
C LEU A 144 8.41 -17.27 -2.43
N PRO A 145 7.90 -18.49 -2.15
CA PRO A 145 7.94 -19.57 -3.12
C PRO A 145 7.00 -19.26 -4.30
N PRO A 146 7.11 -19.97 -5.44
CA PRO A 146 6.28 -19.71 -6.63
C PRO A 146 4.77 -19.68 -6.35
N GLU A 147 4.29 -20.49 -5.41
CA GLU A 147 2.88 -20.58 -5.00
C GLU A 147 2.41 -19.35 -4.22
N GLY A 148 3.35 -18.56 -3.69
CA GLY A 148 3.10 -17.25 -3.08
C GLY A 148 2.78 -16.15 -4.11
N TRP A 149 2.93 -16.45 -5.40
CA TRP A 149 2.68 -15.52 -6.50
C TRP A 149 1.48 -15.96 -7.34
N VAL A 150 0.63 -15.00 -7.70
CA VAL A 150 -0.45 -15.21 -8.67
C VAL A 150 -0.06 -14.47 -9.95
N ARG A 151 -0.03 -15.20 -11.07
CA ARG A 151 0.14 -14.58 -12.39
C ARG A 151 -1.12 -13.81 -12.76
N VAL A 152 -1.02 -12.49 -12.77
CA VAL A 152 -2.04 -11.61 -13.35
C VAL A 152 -1.84 -11.58 -14.88
N ARG A 153 -2.92 -11.75 -15.63
CA ARG A 153 -2.94 -11.61 -17.10
C ARG A 153 -3.53 -10.26 -17.47
#